data_AF-A0AAU8K3S5-F1
#
_entry.id   AF-A0AAU8K3S5-F1
#
_cell.length_a   1.000
_cell.length_b   1.000
_cell.length_c   1.000
_cell.angle_alpha   90.00
_cell.angle_beta   90.00
_cell.angle_gamma   90.00
#
_symmetry.space_group_name_H-M   'P 1'
#
loop_
_entity.id
_entity.type
_entity.pdbx_description
1 polymer ?
#
loop_
_entity_poly.entity_id
_entity_poly.type
_entity_poly.pdbx_seq_one_letter_code
_entity_poly.pdbx_strand_id
1 'polypeptide(L)'
;MIATTWITVLRGVGTDSFGDEIDLDTEAGTDAQTRIPASLIEATRNARTPVSGNPRVVRSAVGRVPAGTDVTEEDRIRDERTRRVYSIDSVTPVVGLGFTPELRLDLTLIN
;
A
#
# COMPACT_ATOMS: atom_id res chain seq x y z
N MET A 1 -1.15 -4.84 17.05
CA MET A 1 -1.71 -5.46 15.82
C MET A 1 -2.10 -6.92 16.02
N ILE A 2 -3.17 -7.39 15.38
CA ILE A 2 -3.36 -8.80 15.00
C ILE A 2 -3.14 -8.88 13.49
N ALA A 3 -2.13 -9.61 13.04
CA ALA A 3 -1.88 -9.78 11.61
C ALA A 3 -2.93 -10.72 11.01
N THR A 4 -3.66 -10.25 10.00
CA THR A 4 -4.69 -11.02 9.30
C THR A 4 -4.23 -11.49 7.93
N THR A 5 -3.17 -10.89 7.39
CA THR A 5 -2.59 -11.23 6.10
C THR A 5 -1.09 -10.93 6.06
N TRP A 6 -0.46 -11.31 4.96
CA TRP A 6 0.92 -11.00 4.63
C TRP A 6 0.95 -10.04 3.46
N ILE A 7 1.87 -9.08 3.49
CA ILE A 7 2.10 -8.18 2.37
C ILE A 7 3.52 -8.28 1.85
N THR A 8 3.65 -8.03 0.56
CA THR A 8 4.92 -7.76 -0.11
C THR A 8 4.96 -6.28 -0.47
N VAL A 9 6.06 -5.58 -0.13
CA VAL A 9 6.30 -4.22 -0.63
C VAL A 9 6.89 -4.33 -2.04
N LEU A 10 6.30 -3.60 -2.98
CA LEU A 10 6.73 -3.49 -4.38
C LEU A 10 7.34 -2.10 -4.56
N ARG A 11 8.60 -2.06 -4.99
CA ARG A 11 9.36 -0.84 -5.23
C ARG A 11 10.12 -0.97 -6.54
N GLY A 12 10.17 0.13 -7.28
CA GLY A 12 11.01 0.21 -8.47
C GLY A 12 10.26 0.72 -9.68
N VAL A 13 11.02 1.43 -10.50
CA VAL A 13 10.65 1.90 -11.82
C VAL A 13 11.53 1.18 -12.82
N GLY A 14 10.94 0.81 -13.94
CA GLY A 14 11.60 0.25 -15.10
C GLY A 14 11.33 1.12 -16.30
N THR A 15 11.89 0.70 -17.42
CA THR A 15 11.66 1.34 -18.69
C THR A 15 11.04 0.31 -19.61
N ASP A 16 9.95 0.66 -20.26
CA ASP A 16 9.35 -0.22 -21.26
C ASP A 16 10.20 -0.26 -22.54
N SER A 17 9.76 -1.04 -23.54
CA SER A 17 10.46 -1.14 -24.83
C SER A 17 10.46 0.16 -25.64
N PHE A 18 9.67 1.15 -25.23
CA PHE A 18 9.52 2.44 -25.90
C PHE A 18 10.25 3.58 -25.18
N GLY A 19 10.89 3.29 -24.04
CA GLY A 19 11.63 4.29 -23.26
C GLY A 19 10.77 5.03 -22.23
N ASP A 20 9.51 4.63 -22.04
CA ASP A 20 8.63 5.20 -21.04
C ASP A 20 8.90 4.57 -19.67
N GLU A 21 8.87 5.40 -18.64
CA GLU A 21 9.01 4.95 -17.25
C GLU A 21 7.74 4.20 -16.85
N ILE A 22 7.89 2.89 -16.63
CA ILE A 22 6.84 2.01 -16.14
C ILE A 22 7.16 1.61 -14.72
N ASP A 23 6.16 1.53 -13.86
CA ASP A 23 6.38 0.93 -12.55
C ASP A 23 6.66 -0.56 -12.75
N LEU A 24 7.75 -1.02 -12.16
CA LEU A 24 7.99 -2.45 -12.09
C LEU A 24 7.42 -2.94 -10.77
N ASP A 25 6.56 -3.95 -10.84
CA ASP A 25 6.24 -4.82 -9.71
C ASP A 25 7.44 -5.72 -9.36
N THR A 26 8.65 -5.18 -9.40
CA THR A 26 9.82 -5.88 -8.87
C THR A 26 9.57 -5.99 -7.37
N GLU A 27 9.49 -7.21 -6.87
CA GLU A 27 9.73 -7.49 -5.47
C GLU A 27 11.16 -7.01 -5.23
N ALA A 28 11.31 -5.78 -4.73
CA ALA A 28 12.46 -4.96 -5.11
C ALA A 28 13.76 -5.47 -4.50
N GLY A 29 14.54 -6.18 -5.31
CA GLY A 29 15.96 -6.45 -5.09
C GLY A 29 16.29 -7.13 -3.77
N THR A 30 17.56 -7.05 -3.38
CA THR A 30 18.14 -7.62 -2.16
C THR A 30 17.44 -7.18 -0.85
N ASP A 31 16.54 -6.19 -0.92
CA ASP A 31 15.75 -5.62 0.17
C ASP A 31 14.25 -5.93 0.08
N ALA A 32 13.85 -6.92 -0.73
CA ALA A 32 12.45 -7.31 -0.89
C ALA A 32 11.81 -7.69 0.45
N GLN A 33 11.04 -6.77 1.04
CA GLN A 33 10.27 -7.01 2.24
C GLN A 33 9.03 -7.83 1.88
N THR A 34 9.24 -9.14 1.78
CA THR A 34 8.20 -10.16 1.60
C THR A 34 7.72 -10.66 2.95
N ARG A 35 6.50 -11.18 3.01
CA ARG A 35 5.92 -11.74 4.25
C ARG A 35 5.99 -10.77 5.43
N ILE A 36 5.67 -9.50 5.21
CA ILE A 36 5.45 -8.57 6.32
C ILE A 36 4.06 -8.88 6.89
N PRO A 37 3.95 -9.18 8.20
CA PRO A 37 2.65 -9.43 8.82
C PRO A 37 1.88 -8.11 8.86
N ALA A 38 0.70 -8.09 8.24
CA ALA A 38 -0.11 -6.88 8.16
C ALA A 38 -1.57 -7.16 8.48
N SER A 39 -2.29 -6.09 8.83
CA SER A 39 -3.74 -6.09 8.90
C SER A 39 -4.29 -5.12 7.87
N LEU A 40 -4.95 -5.64 6.84
CA LEU A 40 -5.63 -4.84 5.82
C LEU A 40 -7.14 -4.80 6.11
N ILE A 41 -7.69 -3.60 6.24
CA ILE A 41 -9.13 -3.37 6.41
C ILE A 41 -9.62 -2.61 5.18
N GLU A 42 -10.29 -3.31 4.28
CA GLU A 42 -10.87 -2.68 3.08
C GLU A 42 -12.07 -1.80 3.46
N ALA A 43 -12.08 -0.57 2.98
CA ALA A 43 -13.17 0.38 3.12
C ALA A 43 -13.58 0.89 1.74
N THR A 44 -14.81 0.61 1.33
CA THR A 44 -15.33 1.16 0.06
C THR A 44 -15.82 2.58 0.30
N ARG A 45 -15.15 3.58 -0.27
CA ARG A 45 -15.61 4.99 -0.22
C ARG A 45 -16.16 5.41 -1.58
N ASN A 46 -17.47 5.59 -1.65
CA ASN A 46 -18.12 6.15 -2.84
C ASN A 46 -17.97 7.67 -2.82
N ALA A 47 -16.95 8.20 -3.51
CA ALA A 47 -16.78 9.64 -3.68
C ALA A 47 -17.59 10.13 -4.89
N ARG A 48 -18.45 11.14 -4.69
CA ARG A 48 -19.15 11.86 -5.76
C ARG A 48 -18.39 13.14 -6.08
N THR A 49 -17.86 13.28 -7.29
CA THR A 49 -17.29 14.53 -7.78
C THR A 49 -18.42 15.49 -8.21
N PRO A 50 -18.42 16.76 -7.77
CA PRO A 50 -19.52 17.70 -8.08
C PRO A 50 -19.59 18.15 -9.54
N VAL A 51 -18.51 18.00 -10.32
CA VAL A 51 -18.34 18.71 -11.61
C VAL A 51 -18.53 17.84 -12.86
N SER A 52 -18.45 16.51 -12.78
CA SER A 52 -18.51 15.64 -13.98
C SER A 52 -19.46 14.44 -13.91
N GLY A 53 -20.21 14.25 -12.82
CA GLY A 53 -21.30 13.25 -12.75
C GLY A 53 -20.90 11.77 -12.86
N ASN A 54 -19.63 11.44 -13.14
CA ASN A 54 -19.18 10.06 -13.19
C ASN A 54 -18.82 9.55 -11.77
N PRO A 55 -19.53 8.54 -11.24
CA PRO A 55 -19.15 7.92 -9.97
C PRO A 55 -17.83 7.17 -10.18
N ARG A 56 -16.74 7.66 -9.58
CA ARG A 56 -15.50 6.88 -9.48
C ARG A 56 -15.52 6.11 -8.17
N VAL A 57 -15.62 4.78 -8.27
CA VAL A 57 -15.48 3.90 -7.11
C VAL A 57 -13.99 3.73 -6.84
N VAL A 58 -13.45 4.50 -5.91
CA VAL A 58 -12.10 4.27 -5.37
C VAL A 58 -12.25 3.31 -4.20
N ARG A 59 -11.70 2.10 -4.33
CA ARG A 59 -11.64 1.16 -3.20
C ARG A 59 -10.42 1.54 -2.37
N SER A 60 -10.65 2.07 -1.18
CA SER A 60 -9.59 2.38 -0.22
C SER A 60 -9.41 1.23 0.77
N ALA A 61 -8.24 1.10 1.37
CA ALA A 61 -8.00 0.21 2.49
C ALA A 61 -7.16 0.93 3.54
N VAL A 62 -7.30 0.52 4.80
CA VAL A 62 -6.38 0.94 5.86
C VAL A 62 -5.52 -0.26 6.22
N GLY A 63 -4.22 -0.12 6.03
CA GLY A 63 -3.21 -1.10 6.42
C GLY A 63 -2.59 -0.76 7.77
N ARG A 64 -2.23 -1.79 8.52
CA ARG A 64 -1.35 -1.67 9.69
C ARG A 64 -0.19 -2.62 9.54
N VAL A 65 1.02 -2.11 9.71
CA VAL A 65 2.28 -2.87 9.60
C VAL A 65 3.17 -2.65 10.82
N PRO A 66 4.12 -3.54 11.12
CA PRO A 66 5.00 -3.41 12.27
C PRO A 66 5.84 -2.13 12.21
N ALA A 67 6.17 -1.58 13.38
CA ALA A 67 7.14 -0.50 13.50
C ALA A 67 8.50 -0.93 12.94
N GLY A 68 9.09 -0.13 12.05
CA GLY A 68 10.38 -0.44 11.41
C GLY A 68 10.27 -1.15 10.07
N THR A 69 9.06 -1.37 9.56
CA THR A 69 8.85 -1.73 8.14
C THR A 69 9.32 -0.56 7.28
N ASP A 70 10.18 -0.81 6.28
CA ASP A 70 10.65 0.23 5.37
C ASP A 70 9.62 0.42 4.27
N VAL A 71 8.73 1.39 4.45
CA VAL A 71 7.66 1.73 3.51
C VAL A 71 7.59 3.23 3.35
N THR A 72 7.41 3.67 2.11
CA THR A 72 7.22 5.07 1.72
C THR A 72 5.90 5.24 0.97
N GLU A 73 5.50 6.50 0.74
CA GLU A 73 4.29 6.82 -0.05
C GLU A 73 4.47 6.54 -1.56
N GLU A 74 5.70 6.38 -2.02
CA GLU A 74 6.02 6.02 -3.41
C GLU A 74 5.93 4.49 -3.64
N ASP A 75 5.89 3.72 -2.54
CA ASP A 75 5.82 2.28 -2.61
C ASP A 75 4.39 1.77 -2.83
N ARG A 76 4.32 0.56 -3.40
CA ARG A 76 3.08 -0.20 -3.50
C ARG A 76 3.14 -1.39 -2.59
N ILE A 77 1.98 -1.88 -2.18
CA ILE A 77 1.90 -3.12 -1.41
C ILE A 77 1.02 -4.11 -2.12
N ARG A 78 1.42 -5.37 -2.08
CA ARG A 78 0.63 -6.48 -2.58
C ARG A 78 0.20 -7.36 -1.42
N ASP A 79 -1.10 -7.58 -1.30
CA ASP A 79 -1.63 -8.58 -0.37
C ASP A 79 -1.32 -9.98 -0.92
N GLU A 80 -0.55 -10.78 -0.18
CA GLU A 80 -0.19 -12.14 -0.60
C GLU A 80 -1.40 -13.08 -0.60
N ARG A 81 -2.42 -12.81 0.21
CA ARG A 81 -3.62 -13.67 0.32
C ARG A 81 -4.60 -13.42 -0.82
N THR A 82 -4.88 -12.15 -1.15
CA THR A 82 -5.85 -11.78 -2.20
C THR A 82 -5.20 -11.44 -3.54
N ARG A 83 -3.87 -11.32 -3.58
CA ARG A 83 -3.06 -10.91 -4.75
C ARG A 83 -3.39 -9.51 -5.28
N ARG A 84 -4.09 -8.69 -4.49
CA ARG A 84 -4.44 -7.30 -4.82
C ARG A 84 -3.26 -6.37 -4.55
N VAL A 85 -3.09 -5.39 -5.42
CA VAL A 85 -2.05 -4.36 -5.28
C VAL A 85 -2.71 -3.05 -4.87
N TYR A 86 -2.13 -2.39 -3.88
CA TYR A 86 -2.57 -1.11 -3.37
C TYR A 86 -1.43 -0.09 -3.46
N SER A 87 -1.74 1.13 -3.84
CA SER A 87 -0.87 2.29 -3.66
C SER A 87 -0.91 2.72 -2.20
N ILE A 88 0.22 3.19 -1.67
CA ILE A 88 0.25 3.89 -0.40
C ILE A 88 -0.08 5.37 -0.66
N ASP A 89 -1.17 5.85 -0.05
CA ASP A 89 -1.54 7.27 -0.15
C ASP A 89 -0.90 8.09 0.98
N SER A 90 -0.74 7.48 2.17
CA SER A 90 -0.05 8.11 3.28
C SER A 90 0.48 7.10 4.30
N VAL A 91 1.64 7.40 4.88
CA VAL A 91 2.23 6.66 6.00
C VAL A 91 2.15 7.49 7.27
N THR A 92 1.25 7.10 8.18
CA THR A 92 1.12 7.75 9.49
C THR A 92 1.75 6.87 10.58
N PRO A 93 2.85 7.31 11.22
CA PRO A 93 3.30 6.66 12.43
C PRO A 93 2.25 6.91 13.52
N VAL A 94 1.77 5.85 14.16
CA VAL A 94 1.08 6.04 15.44
C VAL A 94 2.12 6.63 16.39
N VAL A 95 1.75 7.59 17.25
CA VAL A 95 2.71 8.19 18.19
C VAL A 95 2.22 7.88 19.60
N GLY A 96 3.04 7.17 20.37
CA GLY A 96 2.79 6.87 21.77
C GLY A 96 4.04 7.18 22.59
N LEU A 97 3.90 7.85 23.73
CA LEU A 97 5.03 8.12 24.61
C LEU A 97 5.60 6.80 25.15
N GLY A 98 6.89 6.54 24.87
CA GLY A 98 7.64 5.41 25.44
C GLY A 98 7.60 4.10 24.65
N PHE A 99 6.93 4.04 23.50
CA PHE A 99 6.90 2.85 22.63
C PHE A 99 6.96 3.27 21.16
N THR A 100 7.53 2.43 20.29
CA THR A 100 7.41 2.59 18.83
C THR A 100 6.19 1.79 18.37
N PRO A 101 5.03 2.41 18.12
CA PRO A 101 3.83 1.69 17.75
C PRO A 101 3.82 1.37 16.24
N GLU A 102 2.86 0.54 15.84
CA GLU A 102 2.57 0.16 14.46
C GLU A 102 2.43 1.37 13.51
N LEU A 103 2.84 1.18 12.25
CA LEU A 103 2.62 2.17 11.20
C LEU A 103 1.22 1.95 10.62
N ARG A 104 0.48 3.05 10.45
CA ARG A 104 -0.79 3.05 9.73
C ARG A 104 -0.55 3.52 8.31
N LEU A 105 -1.04 2.73 7.36
CA LEU A 105 -1.01 3.03 5.93
C LEU A 105 -2.44 3.32 5.48
N ASP A 106 -2.66 4.47 4.87
CA ASP A 106 -3.88 4.69 4.10
C ASP A 106 -3.58 4.30 2.65
N LEU A 107 -4.43 3.46 2.07
CA LEU A 107 -4.16 2.73 0.83
C LEU A 107 -5.29 2.93 -0.17
N THR A 108 -4.93 2.93 -1.45
CA THR A 108 -5.89 2.90 -2.55
C THR A 108 -5.63 1.69 -3.43
N LEU A 109 -6.67 0.89 -3.69
CA LEU A 109 -6.59 -0.26 -4.58
C LEU A 109 -6.32 0.22 -6.01
N ILE A 110 -5.26 -0.35 -6.60
CA ILE A 110 -4.94 -0.20 -8.02
C ILE A 110 -5.56 -1.40 -8.74
N ASN A 111 -6.25 -1.17 -9.85
CA ASN A 111 -6.91 -2.20 -10.64
C ASN A 111 -6.25 -2.34 -12.01
#